data_AF-A0AAV7K131-F1
#
_entry.id   AF-A0AAV7K131-F1
#
_cell.length_a   1.000
_cell.length_b   1.000
_cell.length_c   1.000
_cell.angle_alpha   90.00
_cell.angle_beta   90.00
_cell.angle_gamma   90.00
#
_symmetry.space_group_name_H-M   'P 1'
#
loop_
_entity.id
_entity.type
_entity.pdbx_description
1 polymer ?
#
loop_
_entity_poly.entity_id
_entity_poly.type
_entity_poly.pdbx_seq_one_letter_code
_entity_poly.pdbx_strand_id
1 'polypeptide(L)'
;MKPTHIHKFTANDRLYPLLALREYLSATFTIGQGNTSLFMTTVKPHKPTSSSTISSRWVKTTMGLAGIDISTYKAHSTRFALHPKLHKPELILKVADWPNAQTFQSFYHRKLYNTAENVHSQPTKSFTTTVLSQISLSDEDQD
;
A
#
# COMPACT_ATOMS: atom_id res chain seq x y z
N MET A 1 -6.29 -13.43 -20.24
CA MET A 1 -6.10 -12.80 -18.91
C MET A 1 -6.57 -13.80 -17.86
N LYS A 2 -5.77 -14.12 -16.83
CA LYS A 2 -6.22 -15.05 -15.76
C LYS A 2 -7.10 -14.29 -14.75
N PRO A 3 -8.21 -14.86 -14.25
CA PRO A 3 -9.00 -14.22 -13.19
C PRO A 3 -8.15 -14.03 -11.93
N THR A 4 -8.10 -12.82 -11.39
CA THR A 4 -7.42 -12.54 -10.12
C THR A 4 -8.41 -12.71 -8.98
N HIS A 5 -8.19 -13.70 -8.12
CA HIS A 5 -8.99 -13.89 -6.93
C HIS A 5 -8.57 -12.90 -5.83
N ILE A 6 -9.50 -12.09 -5.33
CA ILE A 6 -9.25 -11.11 -4.26
C ILE A 6 -9.95 -11.62 -3.00
N HIS A 7 -9.16 -12.10 -2.04
CA HIS A 7 -9.66 -12.59 -0.75
C HIS A 7 -10.43 -11.48 0.00
N LYS A 8 -11.55 -11.83 0.64
CA LYS A 8 -12.28 -10.88 1.49
C LYS A 8 -11.44 -10.54 2.72
N PHE A 9 -11.20 -9.24 2.94
CA PHE A 9 -10.62 -8.76 4.19
C PHE A 9 -11.75 -8.53 5.20
N THR A 10 -11.95 -9.49 6.10
CA THR A 10 -13.10 -9.53 7.02
C THR A 10 -12.94 -8.71 8.30
N ALA A 11 -11.71 -8.37 8.69
CA ALA A 11 -11.45 -7.66 9.94
C ALA A 11 -11.90 -6.18 9.92
N ASN A 12 -11.96 -5.56 8.73
CA ASN A 12 -12.51 -4.21 8.56
C ASN A 12 -12.90 -3.99 7.09
N ASP A 13 -14.20 -4.01 6.78
CA ASP A 13 -14.70 -3.82 5.41
C ASP A 13 -14.28 -2.46 4.79
N ARG A 14 -13.94 -1.43 5.59
CA ARG A 14 -13.40 -0.14 5.08
C ARG A 14 -12.01 -0.26 4.45
N LEU A 15 -11.29 -1.34 4.76
CA LEU A 15 -9.98 -1.66 4.18
C LEU A 15 -10.09 -2.71 3.06
N TYR A 16 -11.30 -3.17 2.72
CA TYR A 16 -11.49 -4.20 1.69
C TYR A 16 -11.51 -3.59 0.28
N PRO A 17 -10.49 -3.85 -0.58
CA PRO A 17 -10.35 -3.10 -1.84
C PRO A 17 -11.47 -3.33 -2.85
N LEU A 18 -12.11 -4.53 -2.83
CA LEU A 18 -13.19 -4.85 -3.76
C LEU A 18 -14.49 -4.09 -3.42
N LEU A 19 -14.78 -3.87 -2.13
CA LEU A 19 -15.94 -3.07 -1.72
C LEU A 19 -15.74 -1.61 -2.14
N ALA A 20 -14.58 -1.04 -1.83
CA ALA A 20 -14.22 0.32 -2.25
C ALA A 20 -14.27 0.50 -3.79
N LEU A 21 -13.80 -0.50 -4.56
CA LEU A 21 -13.90 -0.49 -6.02
C LEU A 21 -15.35 -0.52 -6.51
N ARG A 22 -16.22 -1.36 -5.91
CA ARG A 22 -17.64 -1.46 -6.28
C ARG A 22 -18.39 -0.15 -5.99
N GLU A 23 -18.13 0.45 -4.83
CA GLU A 23 -18.72 1.73 -4.43
C GLU A 23 -18.26 2.86 -5.36
N TYR A 24 -16.96 2.92 -5.67
CA TYR A 24 -16.41 3.87 -6.63
C TYR A 24 -17.05 3.72 -8.01
N LEU A 25 -17.13 2.50 -8.56
CA LEU A 25 -17.78 2.25 -9.85
C LEU A 25 -19.25 2.68 -9.86
N SER A 26 -19.99 2.41 -8.77
CA SER A 26 -21.39 2.83 -8.63
C SER A 26 -21.52 4.36 -8.62
N ALA A 27 -20.65 5.06 -7.88
CA ALA A 27 -20.64 6.52 -7.80
C ALA A 27 -20.20 7.19 -9.12
N THR A 28 -19.29 6.57 -9.88
CA THR A 28 -18.78 7.12 -11.14
C THR A 28 -19.49 6.62 -12.39
N PHE A 29 -20.47 5.73 -12.27
CA PHE A 29 -21.13 5.07 -13.42
C PHE A 29 -21.70 6.08 -14.44
N THR A 30 -22.36 7.14 -13.96
CA THR A 30 -23.03 8.14 -14.80
C THR A 30 -22.06 9.04 -15.57
N ILE A 31 -20.93 9.40 -14.94
CA ILE A 31 -19.87 10.23 -15.55
C ILE A 31 -18.84 9.41 -16.33
N GLY A 32 -18.88 8.07 -16.21
CA GLY A 32 -17.91 7.14 -16.79
C GLY A 32 -18.32 6.51 -18.12
N GLN A 33 -19.54 6.75 -18.60
CA GLN A 33 -20.04 6.13 -19.82
C GLN A 33 -19.17 6.50 -21.03
N GLY A 34 -18.62 5.48 -21.71
CA GLY A 34 -17.71 5.63 -22.85
C GLY A 34 -16.22 5.79 -22.51
N ASN A 35 -15.83 5.86 -21.24
CA ASN A 35 -14.41 5.96 -20.83
C ASN A 35 -13.76 4.58 -20.64
N THR A 36 -12.52 4.43 -21.11
CA THR A 36 -11.71 3.20 -20.94
C THR A 36 -10.87 3.18 -19.65
N SER A 37 -10.76 4.30 -18.95
CA SER A 37 -10.00 4.44 -17.69
C SER A 37 -10.90 4.28 -16.48
N LEU A 38 -10.46 3.47 -15.50
CA LEU A 38 -11.13 3.37 -14.20
C LEU A 38 -11.16 4.71 -13.46
N PHE A 39 -10.02 5.41 -13.38
CA PHE A 39 -9.90 6.64 -12.61
C PHE A 39 -10.22 7.88 -13.43
N MET A 40 -11.08 8.76 -12.90
CA MET A 40 -11.57 9.97 -13.56
C MET A 40 -11.41 11.22 -12.69
N THR A 41 -11.28 12.38 -13.34
CA THR A 41 -11.13 13.66 -12.66
C THR A 41 -12.42 14.05 -11.93
N THR A 42 -12.29 14.50 -10.69
CA THR A 42 -13.42 14.97 -9.87
C THR A 42 -14.01 16.28 -10.37
N VAL A 43 -13.25 17.08 -11.13
CA VAL A 43 -13.66 18.37 -11.70
C VAL A 43 -14.11 18.19 -13.15
N LYS A 44 -15.14 18.93 -13.56
CA LYS A 44 -15.64 18.99 -14.94
C LYS A 44 -14.65 19.71 -15.88
N PRO A 45 -14.55 19.30 -17.16
CA PRO A 45 -15.12 18.09 -17.75
C PRO A 45 -14.43 16.83 -17.20
N HIS A 46 -15.23 15.83 -16.80
CA HIS A 46 -14.71 14.57 -16.25
C HIS A 46 -13.95 13.82 -17.34
N LYS A 47 -12.65 13.58 -17.08
CA LYS A 47 -11.71 12.95 -18.03
C LYS A 47 -10.91 11.85 -17.35
N PRO A 48 -10.32 10.90 -18.11
CA PRO A 48 -9.33 9.97 -17.57
C PRO A 48 -8.24 10.68 -16.77
N THR A 49 -7.95 10.18 -15.57
CA THR A 49 -6.94 10.77 -14.68
C THR A 49 -5.54 10.33 -15.09
N SER A 50 -4.59 11.27 -15.15
CA SER A 50 -3.19 10.92 -15.41
C SER A 50 -2.59 10.10 -14.25
N SER A 51 -1.69 9.15 -14.58
CA SER A 51 -0.92 8.41 -13.58
C SER A 51 -0.16 9.34 -12.61
N SER A 52 0.33 10.48 -13.13
CA SER A 52 0.94 11.53 -12.31
C SER A 52 -0.04 12.13 -11.29
N THR A 53 -1.32 12.29 -11.59
CA THR A 53 -2.31 12.82 -10.63
C THR A 53 -2.63 11.79 -9.55
N ILE A 54 -2.86 10.52 -9.93
CA ILE A 54 -3.13 9.43 -8.98
C ILE A 54 -1.95 9.27 -8.02
N SER A 55 -0.74 9.06 -8.56
CA SER A 55 0.46 8.80 -7.77
C SER A 55 0.94 10.03 -7.01
N SER A 56 1.08 11.19 -7.67
CA SER A 56 1.75 12.34 -7.02
C SER A 56 0.83 13.23 -6.18
N ARG A 57 -0.49 13.24 -6.46
CA ARG A 57 -1.47 14.03 -5.71
C ARG A 57 -2.29 13.13 -4.80
N TRP A 58 -3.14 12.25 -5.33
CA TRP A 58 -4.09 11.49 -4.51
C TRP A 58 -3.40 10.65 -3.42
N VAL A 59 -2.39 9.83 -3.78
CA VAL A 59 -1.67 9.02 -2.76
C VAL A 59 -0.99 9.90 -1.71
N LYS A 60 -0.30 10.98 -2.10
CA LYS A 60 0.35 11.88 -1.12
C LYS A 60 -0.65 12.62 -0.23
N THR A 61 -1.75 13.10 -0.79
CA THR A 61 -2.83 13.75 -0.02
C THR A 61 -3.42 12.76 0.99
N THR A 62 -3.72 11.52 0.58
CA THR A 62 -4.20 10.48 1.50
C THR A 62 -3.18 10.14 2.59
N MET A 63 -1.89 10.08 2.26
CA MET A 63 -0.81 9.90 3.26
C MET A 63 -0.81 11.05 4.29
N GLY A 64 -0.86 12.30 3.84
CA GLY A 64 -0.91 13.47 4.73
C GLY A 64 -2.17 13.52 5.59
N LEU A 65 -3.34 13.16 5.03
CA LEU A 65 -4.60 13.04 5.78
C LEU A 65 -4.56 11.91 6.82
N ALA A 66 -3.76 10.87 6.60
CA ALA A 66 -3.49 9.80 7.56
C ALA A 66 -2.40 10.17 8.60
N GLY A 67 -1.92 11.43 8.63
CA GLY A 67 -0.88 11.90 9.55
C GLY A 67 0.55 11.48 9.19
N ILE A 68 0.78 10.93 7.99
CA ILE A 68 2.12 10.54 7.53
C ILE A 68 2.86 11.79 7.03
N ASP A 69 4.09 12.00 7.50
CA ASP A 69 4.94 13.08 7.02
C ASP A 69 5.30 12.93 5.53
N ILE A 70 4.66 13.73 4.69
CA ILE A 70 4.88 13.78 3.24
C ILE A 70 6.17 14.49 2.83
N SER A 71 6.88 15.14 3.77
CA SER A 71 8.22 15.68 3.53
C SER A 71 9.26 14.56 3.49
N THR A 72 9.19 13.59 4.41
CA THR A 72 10.00 12.37 4.40
C THR A 72 9.47 11.33 3.41
N TYR A 73 8.20 10.95 3.53
CA TYR A 73 7.62 9.84 2.76
C TYR A 73 6.97 10.31 1.46
N LYS A 74 7.11 9.52 0.39
CA LYS A 74 6.55 9.81 -0.93
C LYS A 74 5.59 8.69 -1.35
N ALA A 75 4.83 8.90 -2.41
CA ALA A 75 3.83 7.92 -2.89
C ALA A 75 4.40 6.53 -3.21
N HIS A 76 5.69 6.40 -3.53
CA HIS A 76 6.35 5.10 -3.72
C HIS A 76 6.66 4.39 -2.39
N SER A 77 6.78 5.11 -1.26
CA SER A 77 7.00 4.53 0.07
C SER A 77 5.87 3.57 0.48
N THR A 78 4.65 3.82 0.02
CA THR A 78 3.48 2.96 0.26
C THR A 78 3.68 1.55 -0.30
N ARG A 79 4.39 1.37 -1.43
CA ARG A 79 4.68 0.02 -1.98
C ARG A 79 5.52 -0.80 -1.00
N PHE A 80 6.48 -0.16 -0.33
CA PHE A 80 7.39 -0.81 0.61
C PHE A 80 6.65 -1.38 1.83
N ALA A 81 5.69 -0.62 2.37
CA ALA A 81 4.92 -0.98 3.55
C ALA A 81 4.02 -2.21 3.35
N LEU A 82 3.80 -2.66 2.11
CA LEU A 82 2.95 -3.81 1.76
C LEU A 82 3.70 -5.16 1.74
N HIS A 83 5.02 -5.18 1.95
CA HIS A 83 5.83 -6.42 1.95
C HIS A 83 6.26 -6.97 3.35
N PRO A 84 5.60 -6.71 4.49
CA PRO A 84 6.21 -6.89 5.82
C PRO A 84 6.45 -8.36 6.25
N LYS A 85 5.97 -9.37 5.50
CA LYS A 85 6.04 -10.79 5.89
C LYS A 85 6.32 -11.78 4.75
N LEU A 86 6.77 -11.34 3.56
CA LEU A 86 7.04 -12.25 2.46
C LEU A 86 8.53 -12.63 2.43
N HIS A 87 8.90 -13.64 3.24
CA HIS A 87 10.29 -14.06 3.45
C HIS A 87 10.92 -14.83 2.28
N LYS A 88 10.11 -15.32 1.33
CA LYS A 88 10.57 -16.09 0.17
C LYS A 88 10.65 -15.17 -1.07
N PRO A 89 11.84 -14.85 -1.60
CA PRO A 89 12.00 -13.89 -2.70
C PRO A 89 11.26 -14.33 -3.97
N GLU A 90 11.22 -15.63 -4.28
CA GLU A 90 10.48 -16.18 -5.43
C GLU A 90 9.00 -15.81 -5.45
N LEU A 91 8.34 -15.85 -4.29
CA LEU A 91 6.94 -15.46 -4.15
C LEU A 91 6.76 -13.95 -4.36
N ILE A 92 7.71 -13.14 -3.89
CA ILE A 92 7.71 -11.69 -4.11
C ILE A 92 7.82 -11.38 -5.60
N LEU A 93 8.77 -12.01 -6.31
CA LEU A 93 8.97 -11.78 -7.74
C LEU A 93 7.76 -12.21 -8.55
N LYS A 94 7.14 -13.34 -8.20
CA LYS A 94 5.90 -13.83 -8.84
C LYS A 94 4.68 -12.94 -8.58
N VAL A 95 4.58 -12.31 -7.39
CA VAL A 95 3.47 -11.40 -7.04
C VAL A 95 3.68 -9.98 -7.58
N ALA A 96 4.94 -9.52 -7.64
CA ALA A 96 5.31 -8.20 -8.16
C ALA A 96 5.52 -8.17 -9.68
N ASP A 97 5.47 -9.33 -10.34
CA ASP A 97 5.76 -9.56 -11.76
C ASP A 97 7.14 -9.01 -12.17
N TRP A 98 8.17 -9.34 -11.38
CA TRP A 98 9.55 -8.90 -11.61
C TRP A 98 10.42 -10.02 -12.20
N PRO A 99 11.20 -9.74 -13.25
CA PRO A 99 12.02 -10.76 -13.92
C PRO A 99 13.26 -11.16 -13.11
N ASN A 100 13.67 -10.40 -12.10
CA ASN A 100 14.85 -10.69 -11.29
C ASN A 100 14.76 -10.14 -9.86
N ALA A 101 15.59 -10.69 -8.97
CA ALA A 101 15.68 -10.29 -7.57
C ALA A 101 16.35 -8.93 -7.33
N GLN A 102 16.98 -8.30 -8.32
CA GLN A 102 17.81 -7.10 -8.11
C GLN A 102 16.97 -5.89 -7.70
N THR A 103 15.82 -5.67 -8.33
CA THR A 103 14.88 -4.60 -7.92
C THR A 103 14.35 -4.84 -6.51
N PHE A 104 14.03 -6.08 -6.16
CA PHE A 104 13.67 -6.43 -4.79
C PHE A 104 14.82 -6.16 -3.82
N GLN A 105 16.04 -6.60 -4.14
CA GLN A 105 17.19 -6.50 -3.25
C GLN A 105 17.63 -5.05 -3.01
N SER A 106 17.80 -4.26 -4.06
CA SER A 106 18.31 -2.88 -3.98
C SER A 106 17.33 -1.92 -3.33
N PHE A 107 16.02 -2.10 -3.57
CA PHE A 107 15.00 -1.23 -3.01
C PHE A 107 14.34 -1.85 -1.79
N TYR A 108 13.66 -2.99 -1.93
CA TYR A 108 12.71 -3.53 -0.94
C TYR A 108 13.36 -4.39 0.16
N HIS A 109 14.50 -5.04 -0.08
CA HIS A 109 15.22 -5.86 0.92
C HIS A 109 16.17 -5.01 1.79
N ARG A 110 15.76 -3.80 2.14
CA ARG A 110 16.54 -2.96 3.05
C ARG A 110 16.34 -3.48 4.48
N LYS A 111 17.33 -4.20 5.01
CA LYS A 111 17.35 -4.60 6.43
C LYS A 111 17.08 -3.36 7.28
N LEU A 112 16.10 -3.46 8.16
CA LEU A 112 15.89 -2.49 9.25
C LEU A 112 17.01 -2.72 10.27
N TYR A 113 18.21 -2.21 9.97
CA TYR A 113 19.31 -2.23 10.92
C TYR A 113 18.89 -1.39 12.12
N ASN A 114 18.70 -2.05 13.26
CA ASN A 114 18.48 -1.36 14.53
C ASN A 114 19.69 -0.49 14.85
N THR A 115 19.40 0.72 15.28
CA THR A 115 20.35 1.65 15.88
C THR A 115 21.00 1.03 17.11
N ALA A 116 22.20 0.49 16.93
CA ALA A 116 23.22 0.34 17.95
C ALA A 116 24.53 0.85 17.32
N GLU A 117 25.26 1.69 18.06
CA GLU A 117 26.52 2.34 17.63
C GLU A 117 26.41 3.37 16.48
N ASN A 118 25.99 4.60 16.80
CA ASN A 118 26.96 5.71 16.97
C ASN A 118 26.32 6.90 17.72
N VAL A 119 27.12 7.67 18.46
CA VAL A 119 26.65 8.68 19.42
C VAL A 119 26.85 10.10 18.90
N HIS A 120 25.76 10.79 18.53
CA HIS A 120 25.67 12.25 18.67
C HIS A 120 24.21 12.79 18.73
N SER A 121 23.78 13.19 19.93
CA SER A 121 22.87 14.34 20.22
C SER A 121 21.52 14.51 19.46
N GLN A 122 20.46 13.84 19.97
CA GLN A 122 19.13 14.34 20.45
C GLN A 122 18.37 15.52 19.73
N PRO A 123 17.02 15.70 19.89
CA PRO A 123 16.08 14.99 20.79
C PRO A 123 14.75 14.48 20.16
N THR A 124 14.18 13.44 20.80
CA THR A 124 12.73 13.09 20.98
C THR A 124 11.68 13.41 19.87
N LYS A 125 10.73 12.53 19.53
CA LYS A 125 9.81 11.82 20.44
C LYS A 125 9.47 10.39 19.99
N SER A 126 9.35 9.50 20.98
CA SER A 126 8.88 8.12 20.81
C SER A 126 7.40 8.08 20.41
N PHE A 127 7.06 7.19 19.46
CA PHE A 127 5.72 6.60 19.35
C PHE A 127 5.84 5.07 19.24
N THR A 128 6.14 4.49 20.40
CA THR A 128 5.65 3.19 20.89
C THR A 128 5.30 2.10 19.87
N THR A 129 6.17 1.10 19.86
CA THR A 129 5.90 -0.32 19.60
C THR A 129 4.64 -0.83 20.33
N THR A 130 3.44 -0.60 19.77
CA THR A 130 2.16 -1.10 20.35
C THR A 130 1.09 -1.36 19.27
N VAL A 131 1.44 -2.08 18.20
CA VAL A 131 0.44 -2.65 17.26
C VAL A 131 0.79 -4.09 16.81
N LEU A 132 2.01 -4.58 17.04
CA LEU A 132 2.43 -5.93 16.64
C LEU A 132 2.32 -7.00 17.75
N SER A 133 1.85 -6.63 18.94
CA SER A 133 1.55 -7.56 20.06
C SER A 133 0.08 -8.02 20.11
N GLN A 134 -0.71 -7.71 19.08
CA GLN A 134 -2.13 -8.11 18.97
C GLN A 134 -2.39 -9.07 17.80
N ILE A 135 -1.34 -9.74 17.31
CA ILE A 135 -1.44 -10.84 16.34
C ILE A 135 -0.54 -12.00 16.83
N SER A 136 -0.86 -12.51 18.01
CA SER A 136 -0.34 -13.76 18.58
C SER A 136 -1.40 -14.31 19.53
N LEU A 137 -1.49 -15.64 19.66
CA LEU A 137 -2.72 -16.41 19.96
C LEU A 137 -3.71 -16.34 18.77
N SER A 138 -4.35 -17.40 18.29
CA SER A 138 -4.40 -18.83 18.68
C SER A 138 -5.06 -19.60 17.51
N ASP A 139 -4.91 -20.91 17.23
CA ASP A 139 -4.18 -22.05 17.84
C ASP A 139 -3.37 -22.79 16.71
N GLU A 140 -2.54 -23.84 16.84
CA GLU A 140 -2.71 -25.26 17.26
C GLU A 140 -3.94 -26.01 16.70
N ASP A 141 -3.74 -26.93 15.74
CA ASP A 141 -3.92 -28.39 15.93
C ASP A 141 -3.69 -29.21 14.62
N GLN A 142 -3.50 -30.53 14.81
CA GLN A 142 -3.24 -31.59 13.81
C GLN A 142 -4.45 -31.91 12.87
N ASP A 143 -4.35 -32.69 11.78
CA ASP A 143 -3.35 -33.66 11.27
C ASP A 143 -2.92 -33.39 9.81
#